data_AF-A0A941J6Q4-F1
#
_entry.id   AF-A0A941J6Q4-F1
#
_cell.length_a   1.000
_cell.length_b   1.000
_cell.length_c   1.000
_cell.angle_alpha   90.00
_cell.angle_beta   90.00
_cell.angle_gamma   90.00
#
_symmetry.space_group_name_H-M   'P 1'
#
loop_
_entity.id
_entity.type
_entity.pdbx_description
1 polymer ?
#
loop_
_entity_poly.entity_id
_entity_poly.type
_entity_poly.pdbx_seq_one_letter_code
_entity_poly.pdbx_strand_id
1 'polypeptide(L)'
;MGQPVGRESGEGRDSAAATQPGLPPGQRVQRGWPVTHYGPVPKFRPERWEFRVFGATADGGKHCWTHEEFTALPHTTVVADLHCVTKFSMLGAEWGGVPARTILDLAPPAGDVTHVMVWAEYGFSSNLRLSDFASEHVLFATHKDGELLTAEHGFPLRLIVPHLYAWKGPKWVRGVEYMTADRRGFWEERGYHNIGDPWQEQRYSYQEEPGDGPDL
;
A
#
# COMPACT_ATOMS: atom_id res chain seq x y z
N MET A 1 21.15 -40.54 -53.25
CA MET A 1 19.89 -39.78 -53.17
C MET A 1 18.96 -40.59 -52.27
N GLY A 2 18.51 -40.19 -51.10
CA GLY A 2 18.65 -39.00 -50.26
C GLY A 2 18.16 -39.43 -48.85
N GLN A 3 18.67 -38.75 -47.82
CA GLN A 3 18.66 -39.10 -46.40
C GLN A 3 17.27 -39.15 -45.71
N PRO A 4 17.18 -39.74 -44.50
CA PRO A 4 15.99 -39.76 -43.67
C PRO A 4 15.73 -38.39 -43.02
N VAL A 5 14.46 -37.98 -42.92
CA VAL A 5 14.06 -36.75 -42.23
C VAL A 5 14.07 -36.99 -40.72
N GLY A 6 14.90 -36.19 -40.05
CA GLY A 6 15.13 -36.20 -38.62
C GLY A 6 13.96 -35.67 -37.80
N ARG A 7 13.92 -36.17 -36.58
CA ARG A 7 13.09 -35.73 -35.46
C ARG A 7 13.81 -34.54 -34.83
N GLU A 8 13.34 -33.32 -35.05
CA GLU A 8 13.86 -32.14 -34.37
C GLU A 8 13.02 -31.82 -33.13
N SER A 9 13.61 -32.19 -31.99
CA SER A 9 13.95 -31.31 -30.87
C SER A 9 12.96 -30.20 -30.53
N GLY A 10 12.33 -30.33 -29.36
CA GLY A 10 11.60 -29.24 -28.73
C GLY A 10 12.52 -28.07 -28.39
N GLU A 11 12.24 -26.91 -28.96
CA GLU A 11 12.79 -25.65 -28.49
C GLU A 11 12.05 -25.21 -27.23
N GLY A 12 12.84 -24.99 -26.19
CA GLY A 12 12.39 -24.48 -24.90
C GLY A 12 11.67 -23.15 -25.07
N ARG A 13 10.55 -23.02 -24.36
CA ARG A 13 9.92 -21.73 -24.12
C ARG A 13 10.78 -20.96 -23.12
N ASP A 14 11.84 -20.31 -23.60
CA ASP A 14 12.40 -19.17 -22.92
C ASP A 14 11.43 -18.01 -23.07
N SER A 15 10.42 -17.96 -22.20
CA SER A 15 9.67 -16.74 -21.97
C SER A 15 10.52 -15.81 -21.11
N ALA A 16 11.54 -15.21 -21.72
CA ALA A 16 12.08 -13.96 -21.22
C ALA A 16 10.89 -12.98 -21.22
N ALA A 17 10.34 -12.72 -20.03
CA ALA A 17 9.26 -11.78 -19.86
C ALA A 17 9.77 -10.43 -20.35
N ALA A 18 9.35 -10.04 -21.56
CA ALA A 18 9.71 -8.75 -22.12
C ALA A 18 9.27 -7.66 -21.14
N THR A 19 10.24 -6.94 -20.58
CA THR A 19 10.03 -5.76 -19.76
C THR A 19 9.20 -4.79 -20.59
N GLN A 20 7.93 -4.58 -20.24
CA GLN A 20 7.15 -3.54 -20.88
C GLN A 20 7.72 -2.18 -20.40
N PRO A 21 8.13 -1.28 -21.30
CA PRO A 21 8.65 0.01 -20.91
C PRO A 21 7.66 0.72 -19.97
N GLY A 22 8.13 1.17 -18.80
CA GLY A 22 7.30 1.88 -17.82
C GLY A 22 6.58 1.00 -16.79
N LEU A 23 6.86 -0.31 -16.73
CA LEU A 23 6.38 -1.18 -15.64
C LEU A 23 7.52 -1.65 -14.73
N PRO A 24 7.27 -1.82 -13.42
CA PRO A 24 8.19 -2.53 -12.56
C PRO A 24 8.43 -3.96 -13.04
N PRO A 25 9.61 -4.56 -12.76
CA PRO A 25 9.92 -5.90 -13.25
C PRO A 25 8.90 -6.95 -12.79
N GLY A 26 8.57 -7.87 -13.70
CA GLY A 26 7.60 -8.94 -13.45
C GLY A 26 6.13 -8.50 -13.34
N GLN A 27 5.81 -7.22 -13.59
CA GLN A 27 4.44 -6.69 -13.61
C GLN A 27 3.76 -6.82 -14.98
N ARG A 28 2.42 -6.77 -14.97
CA ARG A 28 1.58 -6.70 -16.16
C ARG A 28 0.50 -5.63 -15.97
N VAL A 29 0.18 -4.88 -17.02
CA VAL A 29 -0.93 -3.93 -16.97
C VAL A 29 -2.24 -4.69 -16.71
N GLN A 30 -2.99 -4.25 -15.71
CA GLN A 30 -4.31 -4.75 -15.39
C GLN A 30 -5.36 -3.99 -16.19
N ARG A 31 -6.34 -4.72 -16.75
CA ARG A 31 -7.57 -4.11 -17.26
C ARG A 31 -8.61 -4.06 -16.14
N GLY A 32 -9.20 -2.90 -15.89
CA GLY A 32 -10.15 -2.70 -14.82
C GLY A 32 -9.52 -2.73 -13.42
N TRP A 33 -10.36 -2.78 -12.39
CA TRP A 33 -9.93 -2.77 -11.00
C TRP A 33 -10.32 -4.08 -10.30
N PRO A 34 -9.37 -5.01 -10.07
CA PRO A 34 -9.67 -6.28 -9.44
C PRO A 34 -9.92 -6.09 -7.94
N VAL A 35 -10.94 -6.76 -7.44
CA VAL A 35 -11.21 -6.87 -6.00
C VAL A 35 -10.27 -7.92 -5.41
N THR A 36 -9.39 -7.50 -4.49
CA THR A 36 -8.51 -8.41 -3.74
C THR A 36 -8.58 -8.07 -2.24
N HIS A 37 -8.93 -9.04 -1.39
CA HIS A 37 -8.90 -8.90 0.06
C HIS A 37 -8.65 -10.26 0.73
N TYR A 38 -7.96 -10.25 1.87
CA TYR A 38 -7.71 -11.46 2.67
C TYR A 38 -8.94 -11.88 3.51
N GLY A 39 -9.62 -10.90 4.10
CA GLY A 39 -10.78 -11.11 4.98
C GLY A 39 -12.11 -10.66 4.36
N PRO A 40 -13.22 -10.71 5.12
CA PRO A 40 -14.52 -10.21 4.66
C PRO A 40 -14.49 -8.69 4.43
N VAL A 41 -15.40 -8.20 3.58
CA VAL A 41 -15.62 -6.77 3.40
C VAL A 41 -16.38 -6.21 4.62
N PRO A 42 -15.84 -5.23 5.36
CA PRO A 42 -16.49 -4.68 6.53
C PRO A 42 -17.73 -3.90 6.15
N LYS A 43 -18.78 -4.03 6.98
CA LYS A 43 -19.96 -3.18 6.88
C LYS A 43 -19.65 -1.83 7.52
N PHE A 44 -19.52 -0.80 6.69
CA PHE A 44 -19.28 0.56 7.18
C PHE A 44 -20.47 1.08 8.00
N ARG A 45 -20.14 1.73 9.12
CA ARG A 45 -21.06 2.38 10.05
C ARG A 45 -20.41 3.70 10.51
N PRO A 46 -20.79 4.85 9.92
CA PRO A 46 -20.11 6.13 10.17
C PRO A 46 -20.08 6.50 11.65
N GLU A 47 -21.14 6.18 12.39
CA GLU A 47 -21.30 6.44 13.82
C GLU A 47 -20.36 5.62 14.74
N ARG A 48 -19.72 4.58 14.20
CA ARG A 48 -18.74 3.74 14.93
C ARG A 48 -17.34 3.83 14.33
N TRP A 49 -17.19 4.62 13.28
CA TRP A 49 -15.92 4.81 12.62
C TRP A 49 -15.21 6.02 13.22
N GLU A 50 -13.93 5.83 13.49
CA GLU A 50 -13.01 6.85 13.99
C GLU A 50 -11.66 6.59 13.34
N PHE A 51 -11.03 7.63 12.82
CA PHE A 51 -9.62 7.65 12.45
C PHE A 51 -8.80 8.14 13.64
N ARG A 52 -7.70 7.46 13.93
CA ARG A 52 -6.89 7.70 15.13
C ARG A 52 -5.44 7.93 14.77
N VAL A 53 -4.80 8.90 15.39
CA VAL A 53 -3.34 9.05 15.41
C VAL A 53 -2.87 8.93 16.85
N PHE A 54 -1.91 8.04 17.11
CA PHE A 54 -1.45 7.72 18.46
C PHE A 54 -0.02 7.17 18.46
N GLY A 55 0.49 6.74 19.62
CA GLY A 55 1.87 6.29 19.79
C GLY A 55 2.76 7.44 20.23
N ALA A 56 3.94 7.56 19.63
CA ALA A 56 4.88 8.64 19.93
C ALA A 56 4.51 9.93 19.17
N THR A 57 3.38 10.55 19.53
CA THR A 57 3.00 11.90 19.06
C THR A 57 3.82 12.97 19.79
N ALA A 58 4.02 14.13 19.16
CA ALA A 58 4.82 15.22 19.70
C ALA A 58 4.28 15.78 21.02
N ASP A 59 2.95 15.75 21.19
CA ASP A 59 2.26 16.16 22.41
C ASP A 59 1.98 15.00 23.38
N GLY A 60 2.35 13.77 23.01
CA GLY A 60 2.06 12.55 23.77
C GLY A 60 0.57 12.14 23.80
N GLY A 61 -0.29 12.85 23.05
CA GLY A 61 -1.73 12.64 23.02
C GLY A 61 -2.20 11.68 21.92
N LYS A 62 -3.47 11.27 22.01
CA LYS A 62 -4.19 10.58 20.92
C LYS A 62 -5.09 11.60 20.22
N HIS A 63 -4.98 11.68 18.90
CA HIS A 63 -5.82 12.53 18.05
C HIS A 63 -6.86 11.67 17.34
N CYS A 64 -8.10 12.13 17.30
CA CYS A 64 -9.24 11.35 16.80
C CYS A 64 -10.13 12.22 15.92
N TRP A 65 -10.62 11.64 14.82
CA TRP A 65 -11.61 12.25 13.96
C TRP A 65 -12.72 11.24 13.71
N THR A 66 -13.96 11.68 13.89
CA THR A 66 -15.14 11.00 13.36
C THR A 66 -15.10 10.97 11.83
N HIS A 67 -15.97 10.19 11.21
CA HIS A 67 -16.05 10.13 9.74
C HIS A 67 -16.36 11.50 9.12
N GLU A 68 -17.24 12.28 9.75
CA GLU A 68 -17.61 13.62 9.30
C GLU A 68 -16.41 14.57 9.38
N GLU A 69 -15.73 14.63 10.53
CA GLU A 69 -14.56 15.50 10.73
C GLU A 69 -13.41 15.12 9.79
N PHE A 70 -13.15 13.83 9.60
CA PHE A 70 -12.08 13.37 8.71
C PHE A 70 -12.36 13.74 7.25
N THR A 71 -13.60 13.58 6.80
CA THR A 71 -13.99 13.89 5.40
C THR A 71 -13.99 15.40 5.14
N ALA A 72 -14.08 16.23 6.17
CA ALA A 72 -13.98 17.69 6.09
C ALA A 72 -12.53 18.21 6.04
N LEU A 73 -11.52 17.34 6.23
CA LEU A 73 -10.12 17.73 6.13
C LEU A 73 -9.73 18.14 4.70
N PRO A 74 -8.65 18.93 4.53
CA PRO A 74 -8.13 19.30 3.21
C PRO A 74 -7.95 18.08 2.30
N HIS A 75 -8.54 18.18 1.10
CA HIS A 75 -8.57 17.12 0.10
C HIS A 75 -7.67 17.46 -1.09
N THR A 76 -7.07 16.43 -1.69
CA THR A 76 -6.28 16.55 -2.92
C THR A 76 -6.57 15.37 -3.85
N THR A 77 -6.15 15.55 -5.10
CA THR A 77 -6.15 14.50 -6.11
C THR A 77 -4.72 14.22 -6.57
N VAL A 78 -4.35 12.94 -6.62
CA VAL A 78 -3.07 12.45 -7.12
C VAL A 78 -3.33 11.45 -8.24
N VAL A 79 -2.65 11.63 -9.38
CA VAL A 79 -2.61 10.61 -10.44
C VAL A 79 -1.37 9.77 -10.24
N ALA A 80 -1.56 8.50 -9.92
CA ALA A 80 -0.48 7.60 -9.57
C ALA A 80 -0.79 6.13 -9.90
N ASP A 81 0.27 5.38 -10.13
CA ASP A 81 0.16 3.94 -10.37
C ASP A 81 -0.10 3.18 -9.06
N LEU A 82 -0.68 1.99 -9.19
CA LEU A 82 -0.81 1.03 -8.09
C LEU A 82 -0.27 -0.32 -8.56
N HIS A 83 0.76 -0.80 -7.87
CA HIS A 83 1.44 -2.05 -8.19
C HIS A 83 1.08 -3.13 -7.17
N CYS A 84 0.48 -4.23 -7.61
CA CYS A 84 0.17 -5.35 -6.73
C CYS A 84 1.31 -6.38 -6.71
N VAL A 85 1.55 -6.96 -5.53
CA VAL A 85 2.49 -8.08 -5.37
C VAL A 85 2.12 -9.29 -6.21
N THR A 86 0.84 -9.45 -6.54
CA THR A 86 0.34 -10.52 -7.42
C THR A 86 0.51 -10.22 -8.91
N LYS A 87 1.47 -9.34 -9.26
CA LYS A 87 1.98 -9.08 -10.61
C LYS A 87 1.03 -8.32 -11.56
N PHE A 88 0.06 -7.60 -11.01
CA PHE A 88 -0.75 -6.66 -11.79
C PHE A 88 -0.43 -5.21 -11.41
N SER A 89 -0.50 -4.30 -12.38
CA SER A 89 -0.32 -2.86 -12.19
C SER A 89 -1.49 -2.08 -12.80
N MET A 90 -2.03 -1.12 -12.06
CA MET A 90 -2.98 -0.13 -12.56
C MET A 90 -2.23 1.16 -12.80
N LEU A 91 -2.20 1.63 -14.05
CA LEU A 91 -1.44 2.82 -14.43
C LEU A 91 -2.32 4.06 -14.50
N GLY A 92 -1.77 5.21 -14.12
CA GLY A 92 -2.43 6.51 -14.21
C GLY A 92 -3.78 6.58 -13.47
N ALA A 93 -3.91 5.88 -12.35
CA ALA A 93 -5.14 5.91 -11.57
C ALA A 93 -5.25 7.23 -10.81
N GLU A 94 -6.41 7.87 -10.88
CA GLU A 94 -6.69 9.07 -10.12
C GLU A 94 -7.21 8.70 -8.73
N TRP A 95 -6.56 9.20 -7.69
CA TRP A 95 -6.90 8.97 -6.29
C TRP A 95 -7.23 10.30 -5.61
N GLY A 96 -8.42 10.40 -5.02
CA GLY A 96 -8.86 11.58 -4.28
C GLY A 96 -8.95 11.28 -2.79
N GLY A 97 -8.37 12.13 -1.94
CA GLY A 97 -8.44 11.96 -0.49
C GLY A 97 -7.67 12.98 0.33
N VAL A 98 -7.49 12.67 1.61
CA VAL A 98 -6.73 13.50 2.55
C VAL A 98 -5.25 13.15 2.43
N PRO A 99 -4.34 14.10 2.13
CA PRO A 99 -2.90 13.85 2.11
C PRO A 99 -2.42 13.28 3.46
N ALA A 100 -1.49 12.32 3.45
CA ALA A 100 -0.87 11.85 4.68
C ALA A 100 -0.14 12.97 5.43
N ARG A 101 0.41 13.93 4.68
CA ARG A 101 1.03 15.13 5.24
C ARG A 101 0.07 16.00 6.05
N THR A 102 -1.20 16.12 5.65
CA THR A 102 -2.22 16.80 6.44
C THR A 102 -2.38 16.16 7.82
N ILE A 103 -2.29 14.82 7.90
CA ILE A 103 -2.37 14.10 9.17
C ILE A 103 -1.12 14.35 10.02
N LEU A 104 0.07 14.36 9.41
CA LEU A 104 1.32 14.72 10.10
C LEU A 104 1.29 16.16 10.64
N ASP A 105 0.71 17.10 9.89
CA ASP A 105 0.63 18.51 10.31
C ASP A 105 -0.36 18.70 11.47
N LEU A 106 -1.50 17.98 11.45
CA LEU A 106 -2.55 18.06 12.47
C LEU A 106 -2.20 17.31 13.76
N ALA A 107 -1.46 16.20 13.65
CA ALA A 107 -1.00 15.40 14.78
C ALA A 107 0.49 15.06 14.59
N PRO A 108 1.40 15.99 14.91
CA PRO A 108 2.83 15.79 14.63
C PRO A 108 3.43 14.59 15.37
N PRO A 109 4.35 13.84 14.75
CA PRO A 109 5.13 12.81 15.44
C PRO A 109 6.19 13.42 16.38
N ALA A 110 6.57 12.69 17.42
CA ALA A 110 7.73 13.02 18.24
C ALA A 110 9.03 12.92 17.42
N GLY A 111 10.09 13.61 17.87
CA GLY A 111 11.33 13.76 17.10
C GLY A 111 12.14 12.48 16.88
N ASP A 112 11.85 11.42 17.62
CA ASP A 112 12.49 10.09 17.53
C ASP A 112 11.63 9.05 16.80
N VAL A 113 10.49 9.45 16.22
CA VAL A 113 9.67 8.57 15.38
C VAL A 113 10.40 8.27 14.08
N THR A 114 10.51 6.99 13.76
CA THR A 114 11.17 6.50 12.54
C THR A 114 10.20 5.82 11.59
N HIS A 115 9.10 5.27 12.12
CA HIS A 115 8.15 4.46 11.38
C HIS A 115 6.71 4.80 11.79
N VAL A 116 5.78 4.41 10.93
CA VAL A 116 4.35 4.41 11.26
C VAL A 116 3.76 3.02 11.04
N MET A 117 2.81 2.63 11.87
CA MET A 117 1.95 1.47 11.62
C MET A 117 0.57 1.96 11.22
N VAL A 118 0.12 1.56 10.04
CA VAL A 118 -1.22 1.88 9.55
C VAL A 118 -2.14 0.72 9.91
N TRP A 119 -3.15 1.00 10.71
CA TRP A 119 -4.11 0.03 11.20
C TRP A 119 -5.40 0.09 10.39
N ALA A 120 -5.97 -1.08 10.11
CA ALA A 120 -7.23 -1.24 9.38
C ALA A 120 -8.20 -2.17 10.12
N GLU A 121 -9.40 -2.32 9.56
CA GLU A 121 -10.39 -3.27 10.04
C GLU A 121 -9.83 -4.70 10.16
N TYR A 122 -10.44 -5.47 11.05
CA TYR A 122 -10.09 -6.88 11.30
C TYR A 122 -8.63 -7.13 11.67
N GLY A 123 -7.95 -6.13 12.23
CA GLY A 123 -6.57 -6.26 12.72
C GLY A 123 -5.52 -6.30 11.61
N PHE A 124 -5.88 -5.98 10.37
CA PHE A 124 -4.87 -5.78 9.33
C PHE A 124 -4.00 -4.56 9.67
N SER A 125 -2.70 -4.69 9.44
CA SER A 125 -1.73 -3.64 9.70
C SER A 125 -0.62 -3.66 8.65
N SER A 126 -0.02 -2.50 8.40
CA SER A 126 1.18 -2.38 7.57
C SER A 126 2.07 -1.28 8.13
N ASN A 127 3.35 -1.61 8.33
CA ASN A 127 4.36 -0.63 8.71
C ASN A 127 4.82 0.17 7.50
N LEU A 128 5.33 1.37 7.71
CA LEU A 128 5.97 2.22 6.70
C LEU A 128 7.09 3.00 7.40
N ARG A 129 8.20 3.28 6.70
CA ARG A 129 9.12 4.31 7.17
C ARG A 129 8.38 5.65 7.22
N LEU A 130 8.69 6.50 8.19
CA LEU A 130 8.07 7.81 8.28
C LEU A 130 8.33 8.62 6.99
N SER A 131 9.50 8.46 6.37
CA SER A 131 9.84 9.07 5.08
C SER A 131 8.95 8.61 3.93
N ASP A 132 8.59 7.33 3.89
CA ASP A 132 7.68 6.79 2.87
C ASP A 132 6.26 7.32 3.08
N PHE A 133 5.80 7.32 4.33
CA PHE A 133 4.47 7.84 4.68
C PHE A 133 4.34 9.35 4.43
N ALA A 134 5.41 10.12 4.63
CA ALA A 134 5.45 11.57 4.42
C ALA A 134 5.65 12.00 2.95
N SER A 135 5.77 11.05 2.01
CA SER A 135 5.95 11.35 0.60
C SER A 135 4.76 12.11 0.00
N GLU A 136 5.03 13.00 -0.96
CA GLU A 136 4.08 13.97 -1.51
C GLU A 136 2.81 13.34 -2.09
N HIS A 137 2.93 12.13 -2.64
CA HIS A 137 1.85 11.42 -3.33
C HIS A 137 1.11 10.41 -2.44
N VAL A 138 1.40 10.39 -1.14
CA VAL A 138 0.72 9.50 -0.19
C VAL A 138 -0.53 10.17 0.35
N LEU A 139 -1.67 9.47 0.22
CA LEU A 139 -2.95 9.96 0.71
C LEU A 139 -3.84 8.84 1.25
N PHE A 140 -4.72 9.22 2.16
CA PHE A 140 -5.87 8.43 2.55
C PHE A 140 -7.02 8.68 1.56
N ALA A 141 -7.09 7.83 0.55
CA ALA A 141 -8.07 7.92 -0.53
C ALA A 141 -9.47 7.54 -0.07
N THR A 142 -10.43 8.38 -0.44
CA THR A 142 -11.89 8.18 -0.32
C THR A 142 -12.54 8.04 -1.70
N HIS A 143 -11.85 8.46 -2.76
CA HIS A 143 -12.32 8.44 -4.14
C HIS A 143 -11.28 7.82 -5.10
N LYS A 144 -11.78 7.28 -6.21
CA LYS A 144 -11.00 6.92 -7.39
C LYS A 144 -11.73 7.38 -8.65
N ASP A 145 -11.01 8.05 -9.55
CA ASP A 145 -11.56 8.63 -10.79
C ASP A 145 -12.81 9.51 -10.53
N GLY A 146 -12.73 10.39 -9.53
CA GLY A 146 -13.83 11.25 -9.09
C GLY A 146 -14.98 10.55 -8.34
N GLU A 147 -15.05 9.23 -8.32
CA GLU A 147 -16.12 8.45 -7.70
C GLU A 147 -15.75 7.95 -6.31
N LEU A 148 -16.72 7.85 -5.40
CA LEU A 148 -16.50 7.23 -4.08
C LEU A 148 -16.02 5.79 -4.24
N LEU A 149 -15.10 5.38 -3.37
CA LEU A 149 -14.68 3.98 -3.29
C LEU A 149 -15.89 3.08 -3.04
N THR A 150 -15.89 1.88 -3.63
CA THR A 150 -16.82 0.82 -3.21
C THR A 150 -16.33 0.18 -1.90
N ALA A 151 -17.21 -0.52 -1.20
CA ALA A 151 -16.85 -1.25 0.02
C ALA A 151 -15.71 -2.25 -0.25
N GLU A 152 -15.77 -2.99 -1.37
CA GLU A 152 -14.75 -3.96 -1.79
C GLU A 152 -13.38 -3.31 -2.03
N HIS A 153 -13.38 -2.05 -2.46
CA HIS A 153 -12.18 -1.31 -2.83
C HIS A 153 -11.59 -0.45 -1.71
N GLY A 154 -12.26 -0.38 -0.56
CA GLY A 154 -11.70 0.19 0.66
C GLY A 154 -12.55 1.26 1.33
N PHE A 155 -13.76 1.53 0.86
CA PHE A 155 -14.66 2.49 1.52
C PHE A 155 -14.84 2.18 3.01
N PRO A 156 -14.75 3.17 3.92
CA PRO A 156 -14.71 4.61 3.64
C PRO A 156 -13.32 5.15 3.27
N LEU A 157 -12.26 4.40 3.58
CA LEU A 157 -10.89 4.94 3.57
C LEU A 157 -9.86 3.85 3.27
N ARG A 158 -8.98 4.11 2.31
CA ARG A 158 -7.77 3.31 2.10
C ARG A 158 -6.54 4.19 2.03
N LEU A 159 -5.38 3.65 2.37
CA LEU A 159 -4.11 4.32 2.10
C LEU A 159 -3.64 3.99 0.68
N ILE A 160 -3.11 4.99 -0.02
CA ILE A 160 -2.41 4.86 -1.29
C ILE A 160 -0.96 5.30 -1.06
N VAL A 161 -0.01 4.41 -1.36
CA VAL A 161 1.44 4.65 -1.28
C VAL A 161 2.04 4.30 -2.65
N PRO A 162 2.05 5.23 -3.62
CA PRO A 162 2.30 4.91 -5.03
C PRO A 162 3.61 4.19 -5.32
N HIS A 163 4.67 4.55 -4.59
CA HIS A 163 6.01 4.02 -4.81
C HIS A 163 6.25 2.67 -4.13
N LEU A 164 5.28 2.14 -3.39
CA LEU A 164 5.36 0.82 -2.75
C LEU A 164 4.27 -0.11 -3.28
N TYR A 165 4.47 -1.41 -3.10
CA TYR A 165 3.46 -2.40 -3.43
C TYR A 165 2.17 -2.20 -2.62
N ALA A 166 1.05 -2.53 -3.24
CA ALA A 166 -0.29 -2.21 -2.76
C ALA A 166 -0.67 -2.81 -1.39
N TRP A 167 0.04 -3.81 -0.87
CA TRP A 167 -0.24 -4.30 0.49
C TRP A 167 0.19 -3.28 1.57
N LYS A 168 1.15 -2.41 1.24
CA LYS A 168 1.60 -1.29 2.07
C LYS A 168 0.57 -0.16 2.18
N GLY A 169 -0.48 -0.21 1.35
CA GLY A 169 -1.63 0.70 1.38
C GLY A 169 -2.92 -0.02 1.83
N PRO A 170 -3.12 -0.22 3.15
CA PRO A 170 -4.30 -0.91 3.68
C PRO A 170 -5.63 -0.34 3.17
N LYS A 171 -6.61 -1.22 2.97
CA LYS A 171 -8.02 -0.85 2.82
C LYS A 171 -8.69 -0.79 4.19
N TRP A 172 -9.76 -0.01 4.31
CA TRP A 172 -10.57 0.11 5.54
C TRP A 172 -9.77 0.60 6.74
N VAL A 173 -9.01 1.68 6.52
CA VAL A 173 -8.10 2.26 7.51
C VAL A 173 -8.87 2.79 8.73
N ARG A 174 -8.27 2.60 9.90
CA ARG A 174 -8.74 3.02 11.24
C ARG A 174 -7.75 3.92 11.98
N GLY A 175 -6.51 4.05 11.52
CA GLY A 175 -5.57 4.97 12.12
C GLY A 175 -4.11 4.71 11.79
N VAL A 176 -3.27 5.55 12.38
CA VAL A 176 -1.82 5.56 12.28
C VAL A 176 -1.23 5.57 13.70
N GLU A 177 -0.29 4.68 13.95
CA GLU A 177 0.52 4.66 15.17
C GLU A 177 1.93 5.12 14.82
N TYR A 178 2.45 6.10 15.53
CA TYR A 178 3.85 6.52 15.43
C TYR A 178 4.75 5.65 16.28
N MET A 179 5.80 5.11 15.66
CA MET A 179 6.73 4.16 16.25
C MET A 179 8.17 4.70 16.20
N THR A 180 8.89 4.56 17.30
CA THR A 180 10.31 4.95 17.42
C THR A 180 11.27 3.89 16.87
N ALA A 181 10.78 2.66 16.70
CA ALA A 181 11.47 1.57 16.01
C ALA A 181 10.47 0.85 15.10
N ASP A 182 10.99 0.18 14.08
CA ASP A 182 10.14 -0.58 13.17
C ASP A 182 9.52 -1.81 13.84
N ARG A 183 8.34 -2.20 13.35
CA ARG A 183 7.63 -3.42 13.74
C ARG A 183 6.89 -3.94 12.52
N ARG A 184 7.05 -5.23 12.22
CA ARG A 184 6.40 -5.86 11.07
C ARG A 184 4.88 -5.77 11.16
N GLY A 185 4.24 -5.48 10.02
CA GLY A 185 2.80 -5.53 9.85
C GLY A 185 2.28 -6.93 9.52
N PHE A 186 1.01 -7.00 9.12
CA PHE A 186 0.31 -8.26 8.90
C PHE A 186 0.97 -9.14 7.84
N TRP A 187 1.30 -8.59 6.67
CA TRP A 187 1.90 -9.39 5.59
C TRP A 187 3.40 -9.55 5.76
N GLU A 188 4.06 -8.57 6.37
CA GLU A 188 5.49 -8.59 6.67
C GLU A 188 5.85 -9.70 7.66
N GLU A 189 4.98 -9.97 8.65
CA GLU A 189 5.08 -11.16 9.52
C GLU A 189 4.83 -12.49 8.77
N ARG A 190 4.23 -12.44 7.59
CA ARG A 190 3.81 -13.61 6.78
C ARG A 190 4.67 -13.80 5.54
N GLY A 191 5.88 -13.25 5.56
CA GLY A 191 6.90 -13.47 4.54
C GLY A 191 6.85 -12.49 3.37
N TYR A 192 6.09 -11.39 3.47
CA TYR A 192 6.22 -10.30 2.51
C TYR A 192 7.38 -9.41 2.92
N HIS A 193 7.99 -8.75 1.94
CA HIS A 193 9.13 -7.87 2.18
C HIS A 193 8.75 -6.68 3.08
N ASN A 194 9.63 -6.29 4.00
CA ASN A 194 9.34 -5.23 4.95
C ASN A 194 9.16 -3.84 4.30
N ILE A 195 9.99 -3.46 3.32
CA ILE A 195 9.83 -2.22 2.54
C ILE A 195 8.73 -2.34 1.47
N GLY A 196 8.94 -3.17 0.44
CA GLY A 196 7.96 -3.41 -0.60
C GLY A 196 8.10 -2.53 -1.85
N ASP A 197 9.31 -2.18 -2.28
CA ASP A 197 9.53 -1.44 -3.53
C ASP A 197 9.27 -2.34 -4.77
N PRO A 198 8.34 -1.95 -5.68
CA PRO A 198 8.03 -2.74 -6.86
C PRO A 198 9.13 -2.75 -7.91
N TRP A 199 9.92 -1.68 -8.04
CA TRP A 199 11.01 -1.56 -9.02
C TRP A 199 12.21 -2.40 -8.65
N GLN A 200 12.43 -2.61 -7.35
CA GLN A 200 13.47 -3.51 -6.81
C GLN A 200 12.98 -4.95 -6.62
N GLU A 201 11.77 -5.28 -7.08
CA GLU A 201 11.14 -6.59 -6.90
C GLU A 201 11.10 -7.09 -5.43
N GLN A 202 11.06 -6.18 -4.46
CA GLN A 202 10.98 -6.49 -3.04
C GLN A 202 9.60 -7.04 -2.68
N ARG A 203 9.33 -8.31 -2.99
CA ARG A 203 8.02 -8.97 -2.81
C ARG A 203 7.96 -9.77 -1.51
N TYR A 204 9.06 -10.41 -1.14
CA TYR A 204 9.12 -11.39 -0.06
C TYR A 204 10.29 -11.13 0.90
N SER A 205 10.14 -11.59 2.14
CA SER A 205 11.12 -11.34 3.21
C SER A 205 12.48 -11.98 2.97
N TYR A 206 12.59 -13.04 2.17
CA TYR A 206 13.88 -13.65 1.83
C TYR A 206 14.77 -12.77 0.93
N GLN A 207 14.22 -11.66 0.42
CA GLN A 207 14.94 -10.67 -0.39
C GLN A 207 15.42 -9.47 0.43
N GLU A 208 15.15 -9.46 1.75
CA GLU A 208 15.54 -8.37 2.63
C GLU A 208 17.05 -8.36 2.87
N GLU A 209 17.63 -7.17 2.80
CA GLU A 209 19.02 -6.90 3.16
C GLU A 209 19.09 -6.28 4.58
N PRO A 210 20.27 -6.29 5.24
CA PRO A 210 20.43 -5.66 6.55
C PRO A 210 19.95 -4.20 6.56
N GLY A 211 19.00 -3.89 7.45
CA GLY A 211 18.38 -2.56 7.57
C GLY A 211 17.04 -2.39 6.82
N ASP A 212 16.59 -3.39 6.07
CA ASP A 212 15.29 -3.35 5.42
C ASP A 212 14.11 -3.50 6.39
N GLY A 213 14.32 -4.17 7.52
CA GLY A 213 13.34 -4.34 8.57
C GLY A 213 13.97 -4.75 9.90
N PRO A 214 13.15 -5.02 10.93
CA PRO A 214 13.66 -5.52 12.20
C PRO A 214 14.25 -6.92 12.00
N ASP A 215 15.24 -7.24 12.83
CA ASP A 215 15.85 -8.58 12.90
C ASP A 215 14.74 -9.64 13.05
N LEU A 216 14.85 -10.70 12.24
CA LEU A 216 13.91 -11.82 12.20
C LEU A 216 14.04 -12.73 13.41
#